data_AF-A0A8J7ZAR2-F1
#
_entry.id   AF-A0A8J7ZAR2-F1
#
_cell.length_a   1.000
_cell.length_b   1.000
_cell.length_c   1.000
_cell.angle_alpha   90.00
_cell.angle_beta   90.00
_cell.angle_gamma   90.00
#
_symmetry.space_group_name_H-M   'P 1'
#
loop_
_entity.id
_entity.type
_entity.pdbx_description
1 polymer ?
#
loop_
_entity_poly.entity_id
_entity_poly.type
_entity_poly.pdbx_seq_one_letter_code
_entity_poly.pdbx_strand_id
1 'polypeptide(L)'
;MMPKWMENKGEELGFLEVKYKKGRDELIYIMLAFVLVIIGIPLLWIFFIHLDNLKKWFLEIMELRENSEQEKLLVIAKSGEIVKRQYAASALVDLENNEIKDIIKEKIRTTKPNQYNAGVISFYGGLLTNIDDREEREKINRKELGIEKKKELVKESELPIVLAFIIKEEPQNKTCMVSKLVLNFQIDEIVICTNCRNYGKKELLKNWLIKTKKCPICNKQSNIDEFPVVIIRKNR
;
A
#
# COMPACT_ATOMS: atom_id res chain seq x y z
N MET A 1 74.42 -11.27 15.66
CA MET A 1 74.15 -10.02 16.39
C MET A 1 73.83 -8.93 15.37
N MET A 2 72.57 -8.48 15.31
CA MET A 2 72.19 -7.35 14.46
C MET A 2 72.68 -6.04 15.11
N PRO A 3 73.18 -5.08 14.33
CA PRO A 3 73.65 -3.82 14.88
C PRO A 3 72.47 -2.92 15.27
N LYS A 4 72.53 -2.34 16.48
CA LYS A 4 71.47 -1.49 17.09
C LYS A 4 70.95 -0.34 16.20
N TRP A 5 71.73 0.11 15.21
CA TRP A 5 71.28 1.15 14.28
C TRP A 5 70.24 0.66 13.25
N MET A 6 70.11 -0.66 13.04
CA MET A 6 69.07 -1.25 12.18
C MET A 6 67.71 -1.34 12.88
N GLU A 7 67.67 -1.51 14.21
CA GLU A 7 66.42 -1.57 14.98
C GLU A 7 65.69 -0.21 14.96
N ASN A 8 66.43 0.90 15.15
CA ASN A 8 65.83 2.25 15.14
C ASN A 8 65.25 2.66 13.77
N LYS A 9 65.79 2.16 12.64
CA LYS A 9 65.26 2.47 11.31
C LYS A 9 63.95 1.76 11.00
N GLY A 10 63.70 0.60 11.60
CA GLY A 10 62.44 -0.14 11.43
C GLY A 10 61.24 0.59 12.06
N GLU A 11 61.45 1.20 13.23
CA GLU A 11 60.42 1.97 13.93
C GLU A 11 60.08 3.29 13.23
N GLU A 12 61.08 3.99 12.67
CA GLU A 12 60.87 5.22 11.91
C GLU A 12 60.08 4.99 10.60
N LEU A 13 60.36 3.90 9.90
CA LEU A 13 59.65 3.54 8.66
C LEU A 13 58.18 3.16 8.93
N GLY A 14 57.91 2.41 10.01
CA GLY A 14 56.54 2.09 10.44
C GLY A 14 55.74 3.33 10.83
N PHE A 15 56.36 4.31 11.49
CA PHE A 15 55.70 5.57 11.87
C PHE A 15 55.35 6.45 10.67
N LEU A 16 56.20 6.49 9.64
CA LEU A 16 55.95 7.22 8.40
C LEU A 16 54.79 6.60 7.60
N GLU A 17 54.71 5.28 7.54
CA GLU A 17 53.65 4.57 6.80
C GLU A 17 52.26 4.79 7.44
N VAL A 18 52.17 4.80 8.77
CA VAL A 18 50.93 5.09 9.51
C VAL A 18 50.47 6.54 9.29
N LYS A 19 51.39 7.52 9.32
CA LYS A 19 51.05 8.93 9.04
C LYS A 19 50.58 9.13 7.61
N TYR A 20 51.22 8.49 6.63
CA TYR A 20 50.83 8.58 5.23
C TYR A 20 49.46 7.98 4.95
N LYS A 21 49.15 6.84 5.61
CA LYS A 21 47.85 6.20 5.49
C LYS A 21 46.73 7.08 6.07
N LYS A 22 46.97 7.66 7.26
CA LYS A 22 46.02 8.59 7.89
C LYS A 22 45.74 9.83 7.03
N GLY A 23 46.78 10.45 6.47
CA GLY A 23 46.61 11.63 5.59
C GLY A 23 45.89 11.30 4.28
N ARG A 24 46.08 10.10 3.72
CA ARG A 24 45.36 9.62 2.54
C ARG A 24 43.87 9.40 2.83
N ASP A 25 43.56 8.77 3.95
CA ASP A 25 42.18 8.50 4.35
C ASP A 25 41.43 9.82 4.59
N GLU A 26 42.05 10.79 5.28
CA GLU A 26 41.49 12.13 5.48
C GLU A 26 41.22 12.85 4.15
N LEU A 27 42.14 12.75 3.18
CA LEU A 27 41.95 13.34 1.85
C LEU A 27 40.78 12.68 1.09
N ILE A 28 40.62 11.36 1.20
CA ILE A 28 39.50 10.63 0.59
C ILE A 28 38.16 11.10 1.18
N TYR A 29 38.08 11.26 2.50
CA TYR A 29 36.86 11.77 3.15
C TYR A 29 36.52 13.20 2.71
N ILE A 30 37.52 14.08 2.59
CA ILE A 30 37.33 15.45 2.10
C ILE A 30 36.83 15.45 0.65
N MET A 31 37.42 14.63 -0.22
CA MET A 31 36.97 14.51 -1.61
C MET A 31 35.54 13.96 -1.70
N LEU A 32 35.18 12.95 -0.91
CA LEU A 32 33.82 12.40 -0.86
C LEU A 32 32.81 13.44 -0.37
N ALA A 33 33.15 14.19 0.68
CA ALA A 33 32.31 15.28 1.18
C ALA A 33 32.09 16.35 0.09
N PHE A 34 33.13 16.70 -0.66
CA PHE A 34 33.03 17.68 -1.74
C PHE A 34 32.14 17.21 -2.90
N VAL A 35 32.27 15.93 -3.29
CA VAL A 35 31.39 15.31 -4.29
C VAL A 35 29.94 15.29 -3.84
N LEU A 36 29.67 14.95 -2.58
CA LEU A 36 28.32 14.97 -2.01
C LEU A 36 27.73 16.37 -1.98
N VAL A 37 28.52 17.41 -1.72
CA VAL A 37 28.05 18.80 -1.73
C VAL A 37 27.76 19.26 -3.17
N ILE A 38 28.68 19.00 -4.11
CA ILE A 38 28.53 19.41 -5.52
C ILE A 38 27.34 18.72 -6.19
N ILE A 39 27.10 17.45 -5.91
CA ILE A 39 26.01 16.69 -6.52
C ILE A 39 24.72 16.84 -5.71
N GLY A 40 24.81 16.82 -4.39
CA GLY A 40 23.66 16.84 -3.50
C GLY A 40 22.91 18.16 -3.51
N ILE A 41 23.60 19.31 -3.53
CA ILE A 41 22.95 20.63 -3.51
C ILE A 41 22.08 20.85 -4.77
N PRO A 42 22.57 20.64 -6.01
CA PRO A 42 21.74 20.76 -7.20
C PRO A 42 20.56 19.80 -7.22
N LEU A 43 20.73 18.55 -6.79
CA LEU A 43 19.64 17.59 -6.71
C LEU A 43 18.55 18.02 -5.74
N LEU A 44 18.95 18.53 -4.55
CA LEU A 44 18.02 19.10 -3.59
C LEU A 44 17.30 20.32 -4.18
N TRP A 45 18.01 21.18 -4.91
CA TRP A 45 17.40 22.37 -5.49
C TRP A 45 16.38 22.04 -6.58
N ILE A 46 16.69 21.10 -7.48
CA ILE A 46 15.75 20.58 -8.47
C ILE A 46 14.52 19.98 -7.79
N PHE A 47 14.72 19.23 -6.70
CA PHE A 47 13.63 18.68 -5.90
C PHE A 47 12.73 19.76 -5.30
N PHE A 48 13.30 20.83 -4.73
CA PHE A 48 12.53 21.95 -4.19
C PHE A 48 11.72 22.69 -5.27
N ILE A 49 12.31 22.92 -6.45
CA ILE A 49 11.59 23.54 -7.58
C ILE A 49 10.39 22.69 -8.01
N HIS A 50 10.55 21.37 -8.04
CA HIS A 50 9.42 20.47 -8.32
C HIS A 50 8.33 20.54 -7.26
N LEU A 51 8.68 20.59 -5.97
CA LEU A 51 7.72 20.74 -4.88
C LEU A 51 6.93 22.06 -4.98
N ASP A 52 7.59 23.16 -5.32
CA ASP A 52 6.93 24.45 -5.48
C ASP A 52 5.90 24.44 -6.63
N ASN A 53 6.24 23.81 -7.76
CA ASN A 53 5.31 23.67 -8.87
C ASN A 53 4.10 22.79 -8.50
N LEU A 54 4.32 21.69 -7.77
CA LEU A 54 3.25 20.84 -7.26
C LEU A 54 2.31 21.60 -6.32
N LYS A 55 2.87 22.40 -5.41
CA LYS A 55 2.10 23.23 -4.49
C LYS A 55 1.25 24.26 -5.24
N LYS A 56 1.81 24.92 -6.26
CA LYS A 56 1.07 25.89 -7.09
C LYS A 56 -0.11 25.22 -7.80
N TRP A 57 0.12 24.07 -8.44
CA TRP A 57 -0.96 23.35 -9.11
C TRP A 57 -2.03 22.89 -8.13
N PHE A 58 -1.65 22.41 -6.95
CA PHE A 58 -2.62 22.00 -5.94
C PHE A 58 -3.50 23.17 -5.50
N LEU A 59 -2.92 24.33 -5.20
CA LEU A 59 -3.66 25.53 -4.81
C LEU A 59 -4.59 26.01 -5.92
N GLU A 60 -4.12 26.03 -7.17
CA GLU A 60 -4.94 26.39 -8.33
C GLU A 60 -6.15 25.45 -8.49
N ILE A 61 -5.95 24.13 -8.39
CA ILE A 61 -7.06 23.16 -8.48
C ILE A 61 -8.05 23.31 -7.32
N MET A 62 -7.56 23.57 -6.11
CA MET A 62 -8.41 23.78 -4.94
C MET A 62 -9.26 25.05 -5.08
N GLU A 63 -8.67 26.15 -5.56
CA GLU A 63 -9.40 27.39 -5.84
C GLU A 63 -10.50 27.16 -6.90
N LEU A 64 -10.17 26.47 -8.00
CA LEU A 64 -11.15 26.12 -9.03
C LEU A 64 -12.28 25.23 -8.49
N ARG A 65 -11.98 24.31 -7.57
CA ARG A 65 -12.96 23.45 -6.91
C ARG A 65 -13.88 24.24 -5.99
N GLU A 66 -13.32 25.10 -5.15
CA GLU A 66 -14.08 25.95 -4.22
C GLU A 66 -15.02 26.91 -4.97
N ASN A 67 -14.57 27.41 -6.11
CA ASN A 67 -15.38 28.25 -7.00
C ASN A 67 -16.34 27.45 -7.91
N SER A 68 -16.41 26.12 -7.78
CA SER A 68 -17.23 25.23 -8.62
C SER A 68 -16.99 25.39 -10.13
N GLU A 69 -15.78 25.74 -10.55
CA GLU A 69 -15.43 25.96 -11.96
C GLU A 69 -15.15 24.64 -12.71
N GLN A 70 -16.20 23.80 -12.81
CA GLN A 70 -16.11 22.44 -13.36
C GLN A 70 -15.59 22.39 -14.80
N GLU A 71 -15.95 23.36 -15.65
CA GLU A 71 -15.46 23.42 -17.05
C GLU A 71 -13.94 23.58 -17.12
N LYS A 72 -13.36 24.45 -16.30
CA LYS A 72 -11.90 24.65 -16.27
C LYS A 72 -11.20 23.42 -15.72
N LEU A 73 -11.76 22.78 -14.70
CA LEU A 73 -11.27 21.52 -14.19
C LEU A 73 -11.31 20.40 -15.25
N LEU A 74 -12.37 20.34 -16.07
CA LEU A 74 -12.49 19.37 -17.16
C LEU A 74 -11.43 19.59 -18.24
N VAL A 75 -11.16 20.84 -18.61
CA VAL A 75 -10.07 21.18 -19.54
C VAL A 75 -8.74 20.69 -18.98
N ILE A 76 -8.45 20.99 -17.72
CA ILE A 76 -7.21 20.57 -17.06
C ILE A 76 -7.11 19.04 -16.99
N ALA A 77 -8.19 18.33 -16.65
CA ALA A 77 -8.22 16.87 -16.59
C ALA A 77 -7.94 16.21 -17.95
N LYS A 78 -8.36 16.84 -19.06
CA LYS A 78 -8.13 16.35 -20.43
C LYS A 78 -6.71 16.62 -20.93
N SER A 79 -6.21 17.84 -20.72
CA SER A 79 -5.01 18.33 -21.44
C SER A 79 -3.82 18.73 -20.55
N GLY A 80 -3.97 18.85 -19.23
CA GLY A 80 -2.92 19.31 -18.31
C GLY A 80 -1.69 18.39 -18.18
N GLU A 81 -0.75 18.70 -17.29
CA GLU A 81 0.32 17.75 -16.96
C GLU A 81 -0.21 16.54 -16.18
N ILE A 82 0.46 15.39 -16.21
CA ILE A 82 -0.04 14.12 -15.63
C ILE A 82 -0.53 14.32 -14.18
N VAL A 83 0.29 14.95 -13.35
CA VAL A 83 -0.02 15.18 -11.94
C VAL A 83 -1.17 16.20 -11.77
N LYS A 84 -1.17 17.27 -12.58
CA LYS A 84 -2.24 18.28 -12.56
C LYS A 84 -3.58 17.71 -13.03
N ARG A 85 -3.58 16.80 -14.02
CA ARG A 85 -4.76 16.05 -14.47
C ARG A 85 -5.35 15.20 -13.37
N GLN A 86 -4.51 14.50 -12.60
CA GLN A 86 -4.94 13.64 -11.50
C GLN A 86 -5.65 14.45 -10.41
N TYR A 87 -5.09 15.59 -10.01
CA TYR A 87 -5.74 16.49 -9.05
C TYR A 87 -7.07 17.05 -9.58
N ALA A 88 -7.10 17.49 -10.84
CA ALA A 88 -8.33 17.98 -11.47
C ALA A 88 -9.43 16.90 -11.56
N ALA A 89 -9.06 15.66 -11.90
CA ALA A 89 -9.98 14.54 -11.94
C ALA A 89 -10.54 14.21 -10.56
N SER A 90 -9.72 14.24 -9.50
CA SER A 90 -10.17 14.06 -8.12
C SER A 90 -11.14 15.16 -7.69
N ALA A 91 -10.84 16.43 -8.01
CA ALA A 91 -11.73 17.55 -7.70
C ALA A 91 -13.09 17.43 -8.41
N LEU A 92 -13.11 16.95 -9.66
CA LEU A 92 -14.35 16.70 -10.41
C LEU A 92 -15.16 15.53 -9.87
N VAL A 93 -14.52 14.48 -9.35
CA VAL A 93 -15.19 13.39 -8.63
C VAL A 93 -15.87 13.92 -7.38
N ASP A 94 -15.17 14.74 -6.58
CA ASP A 94 -15.73 15.35 -5.37
C ASP A 94 -16.90 16.29 -5.67
N LEU A 95 -16.90 16.93 -6.85
CA LEU A 95 -17.98 17.78 -7.35
C LEU A 95 -19.10 17.01 -8.06
N GLU A 96 -19.06 15.66 -8.04
CA GLU A 96 -20.04 14.77 -8.67
C GLU A 96 -20.26 15.04 -10.17
N ASN A 97 -19.25 15.58 -10.87
CA ASN A 97 -19.37 15.87 -12.30
C ASN A 97 -19.42 14.56 -13.10
N ASN A 98 -20.48 14.34 -13.88
CA ASN A 98 -20.68 13.08 -14.59
C ASN A 98 -19.74 12.87 -15.81
N GLU A 99 -19.23 13.94 -16.42
CA GLU A 99 -18.36 13.84 -17.60
C GLU A 99 -16.98 13.27 -17.26
N ILE A 100 -16.56 13.36 -16.00
CA ILE A 100 -15.27 12.82 -15.58
C ILE A 100 -15.21 11.29 -15.70
N LYS A 101 -16.36 10.60 -15.64
CA LYS A 101 -16.45 9.14 -15.79
C LYS A 101 -15.86 8.68 -17.12
N ASP A 102 -16.22 9.35 -18.20
CA ASP A 102 -15.80 8.98 -19.55
C ASP A 102 -14.31 9.25 -19.77
N ILE A 103 -13.80 10.37 -19.22
CA ILE A 103 -12.38 10.73 -19.27
C ILE A 103 -11.54 9.69 -18.51
N ILE A 104 -11.98 9.28 -17.31
CA ILE A 104 -11.30 8.27 -16.50
C ILE A 104 -11.29 6.93 -17.24
N LYS A 105 -12.43 6.50 -17.80
CA LYS A 105 -12.55 5.26 -18.58
C LYS A 105 -11.64 5.27 -19.80
N GLU A 106 -11.62 6.36 -20.57
CA GLU A 106 -10.77 6.50 -21.74
C GLU A 106 -9.28 6.40 -21.36
N LYS A 107 -8.87 7.00 -20.23
CA LYS A 107 -7.49 6.89 -19.76
C LYS A 107 -7.10 5.49 -19.34
N ILE A 108 -7.96 4.76 -18.67
CA ILE A 108 -7.69 3.37 -18.30
C ILE A 108 -7.59 2.48 -19.55
N ARG A 109 -8.42 2.71 -20.57
CA ARG A 109 -8.39 1.94 -21.82
C ARG A 109 -7.14 2.20 -22.66
N THR A 110 -6.69 3.46 -22.72
CA THR A 110 -5.53 3.87 -23.51
C THR A 110 -4.20 3.59 -22.81
N THR A 111 -4.20 3.51 -21.47
CA THR A 111 -2.99 3.21 -20.70
C THR A 111 -2.71 1.71 -20.72
N LYS A 112 -1.64 1.30 -21.41
CA LYS A 112 -1.21 -0.10 -21.41
C LYS A 112 -0.72 -0.51 -20.01
N PRO A 113 -1.16 -1.66 -19.48
CA PRO A 113 -0.68 -2.18 -18.21
C PRO A 113 0.74 -2.72 -18.39
N ASN A 114 1.74 -1.88 -18.16
CA ASN A 114 3.12 -2.28 -17.94
C ASN A 114 3.53 -1.86 -16.52
N GLN A 115 4.65 -2.40 -16.00
CA GLN A 115 5.09 -2.16 -14.62
C GLN A 115 5.22 -0.67 -14.27
N TYR A 116 5.51 0.20 -15.25
CA TYR A 116 5.66 1.65 -15.05
C TYR A 116 4.32 2.40 -14.98
N ASN A 117 3.24 1.86 -15.55
CA ASN A 117 1.94 2.53 -15.62
C ASN A 117 0.91 2.04 -14.58
N ALA A 118 1.28 1.07 -13.73
CA ALA A 118 0.39 0.52 -12.72
C ALA A 118 -0.14 1.58 -11.74
N GLY A 119 0.69 2.55 -11.34
CA GLY A 119 0.26 3.63 -10.42
C GLY A 119 -0.80 4.55 -11.02
N VAL A 120 -0.75 4.79 -12.33
CA VAL A 120 -1.74 5.64 -13.03
C VAL A 120 -3.07 4.91 -13.14
N ILE A 121 -3.04 3.62 -13.50
CA ILE A 121 -4.23 2.77 -13.59
C ILE A 121 -4.89 2.63 -12.21
N SER A 122 -4.10 2.40 -11.16
CA SER A 122 -4.57 2.27 -9.78
C SER A 122 -5.22 3.56 -9.27
N PHE A 123 -4.62 4.72 -9.53
CA PHE A 123 -5.20 6.02 -9.17
C PHE A 123 -6.58 6.23 -9.82
N TYR A 124 -6.66 6.08 -11.15
CA TYR A 124 -7.92 6.26 -11.88
C TYR A 124 -8.96 5.19 -11.53
N GLY A 125 -8.54 3.96 -11.24
CA GLY A 125 -9.41 2.90 -10.72
C GLY A 125 -9.97 3.23 -9.34
N GLY A 126 -9.17 3.85 -8.46
CA GLY A 126 -9.62 4.40 -7.18
C GLY A 126 -10.70 5.47 -7.35
N LEU A 127 -10.54 6.40 -8.29
CA LEU A 127 -11.56 7.41 -8.55
C LEU A 127 -12.90 6.80 -9.02
N LEU A 128 -12.88 5.73 -9.82
CA LEU A 128 -14.11 5.03 -10.21
C LEU A 128 -14.85 4.38 -9.03
N THR A 129 -14.15 4.03 -7.94
CA THR A 129 -14.81 3.50 -6.73
C THR A 129 -15.70 4.53 -6.06
N ASN A 130 -15.34 5.82 -6.14
CA ASN A 130 -16.13 6.90 -5.58
C ASN A 130 -17.32 7.28 -6.47
N ILE A 131 -17.33 6.84 -7.73
CA ILE A 131 -18.37 7.18 -8.72
C ILE A 131 -19.37 6.01 -8.96
N ASP A 132 -19.29 4.96 -8.12
CA ASP A 132 -20.11 3.74 -8.13
C ASP A 132 -20.08 2.92 -9.45
N ASP A 133 -18.91 2.85 -10.10
CA ASP A 133 -18.72 2.04 -11.32
C ASP A 133 -18.13 0.66 -11.02
N ARG A 134 -18.98 -0.23 -10.49
CA ARG A 134 -18.58 -1.56 -10.02
C ARG A 134 -18.08 -2.49 -11.13
N GLU A 135 -18.62 -2.39 -12.34
CA GLU A 135 -18.26 -3.27 -13.45
C GLU A 135 -16.84 -2.99 -13.98
N GLU A 136 -16.49 -1.71 -14.13
CA GLU A 136 -15.17 -1.33 -14.64
C GLU A 136 -14.07 -1.58 -13.59
N ARG A 137 -14.40 -1.43 -12.29
CA ARG A 137 -13.51 -1.82 -11.18
C ARG A 137 -13.05 -3.27 -11.28
N GLU A 138 -13.98 -4.18 -11.56
CA GLU A 138 -13.65 -5.61 -11.68
C GLU A 138 -12.73 -5.87 -12.89
N LYS A 139 -12.88 -5.12 -13.97
CA LYS A 139 -11.99 -5.21 -15.15
C LYS A 139 -10.58 -4.69 -14.85
N ILE A 140 -10.46 -3.60 -14.10
CA ILE A 140 -9.16 -3.03 -13.69
C ILE A 140 -8.42 -3.99 -12.76
N ASN A 141 -9.11 -4.52 -11.74
CA ASN A 141 -8.52 -5.51 -10.83
C ASN A 141 -8.02 -6.76 -11.59
N ARG A 142 -8.79 -7.26 -12.56
CA ARG A 142 -8.37 -8.41 -13.40
C ARG A 142 -7.15 -8.08 -14.27
N LYS A 143 -7.06 -6.87 -14.80
CA LYS A 143 -5.91 -6.39 -15.58
C LYS A 143 -4.66 -6.18 -14.72
N GLU A 144 -4.78 -5.57 -13.54
CA GLU A 144 -3.67 -5.36 -12.60
C GLU A 144 -3.11 -6.67 -12.03
N LEU A 145 -3.96 -7.67 -11.80
CA LEU A 145 -3.55 -9.01 -11.36
C LEU A 145 -2.95 -9.88 -12.47
N GLY A 146 -2.83 -9.36 -13.71
CA GLY A 146 -2.28 -10.12 -14.84
C GLY A 146 -3.11 -11.36 -15.22
N ILE A 147 -4.39 -11.40 -14.83
CA ILE A 147 -5.31 -12.51 -15.12
C ILE A 147 -5.92 -12.34 -16.52
N GLU A 148 -5.08 -11.99 -17.50
CA GLU A 148 -5.36 -12.19 -18.93
C GLU A 148 -4.64 -13.44 -19.46
N LYS A 149 -4.00 -14.23 -18.59
CA LYS A 149 -3.57 -15.59 -18.98
C LYS A 149 -4.76 -16.53 -18.94
N LYS A 150 -5.28 -16.79 -20.16
CA LYS A 150 -6.04 -17.95 -20.60
C LYS A 150 -7.21 -18.36 -19.69
N LYS A 151 -8.42 -18.30 -20.26
CA LYS A 151 -9.50 -19.24 -19.95
C LYS A 151 -9.03 -20.67 -20.26
N GLU A 152 -8.12 -21.22 -19.47
CA GLU A 152 -8.12 -22.63 -19.21
C GLU A 152 -9.09 -22.82 -18.05
N LEU A 153 -10.14 -23.59 -18.34
CA LEU A 153 -11.00 -24.21 -17.34
C LEU A 153 -10.11 -24.99 -16.36
N VAL A 154 -9.53 -24.30 -15.39
CA VAL A 154 -9.04 -24.94 -14.18
C VAL A 154 -10.31 -25.23 -13.39
N LYS A 155 -10.75 -26.49 -13.50
CA LYS A 155 -11.71 -27.09 -12.56
C LYS A 155 -11.34 -26.60 -11.17
N GLU A 156 -12.33 -26.06 -10.47
CA GLU A 156 -12.33 -25.80 -9.03
C GLU A 156 -11.52 -26.88 -8.30
N SER A 157 -10.25 -26.58 -8.03
CA SER A 157 -9.52 -27.27 -6.97
C SER A 157 -9.71 -26.43 -5.74
N GLU A 158 -10.77 -26.76 -5.01
CA GLU A 158 -10.93 -26.69 -3.56
C GLU A 158 -9.71 -26.13 -2.80
N LEU A 159 -9.54 -24.82 -2.80
CA LEU A 159 -8.75 -24.13 -1.78
C LEU A 159 -9.68 -23.14 -1.10
N PRO A 160 -10.15 -23.44 0.12
CA PRO A 160 -11.07 -22.55 0.82
C PRO A 160 -10.33 -21.24 1.09
N ILE A 161 -10.84 -20.13 0.52
CA ILE A 161 -10.40 -18.78 0.87
C ILE A 161 -10.81 -18.55 2.32
N VAL A 162 -9.90 -18.84 3.25
CA VAL A 162 -10.11 -18.52 4.67
C VAL A 162 -10.00 -17.01 4.80
N LEU A 163 -11.15 -16.33 4.89
CA LEU A 163 -11.21 -14.91 5.21
C LEU A 163 -10.59 -14.71 6.61
N ALA A 164 -9.56 -13.90 6.75
CA ALA A 164 -8.92 -13.62 8.03
C ALA A 164 -9.36 -12.25 8.57
N PHE A 165 -9.73 -12.19 9.85
CA PHE A 165 -10.09 -10.97 10.57
C PHE A 165 -8.98 -10.60 11.56
N ILE A 166 -8.20 -9.58 11.26
CA ILE A 166 -7.02 -9.21 12.06
C ILE A 166 -7.41 -8.20 13.14
N ILE A 167 -7.10 -8.52 14.40
CA ILE A 167 -7.29 -7.61 15.54
C ILE A 167 -5.96 -7.27 16.21
N LYS A 168 -5.88 -6.05 16.76
CA LYS A 168 -4.67 -5.51 17.40
C LYS A 168 -4.48 -6.01 18.84
N GLU A 169 -5.57 -6.26 19.55
CA GLU A 169 -5.55 -6.67 20.97
C GLU A 169 -6.56 -7.79 21.20
N GLU A 170 -6.23 -8.69 22.14
CA GLU A 170 -7.10 -9.78 22.55
C GLU A 170 -8.30 -9.20 23.33
N PRO A 171 -9.54 -9.44 22.87
CA PRO A 171 -10.70 -8.86 23.52
C PRO A 171 -10.95 -9.59 24.84
N GLN A 172 -10.91 -8.84 25.95
CA GLN A 172 -11.14 -9.39 27.29
C GLN A 172 -12.57 -9.94 27.43
N ASN A 173 -12.69 -11.10 28.10
CA ASN A 173 -13.96 -11.71 28.50
C ASN A 173 -14.96 -12.02 27.37
N LYS A 174 -14.49 -12.35 26.16
CA LYS A 174 -15.40 -12.81 25.10
C LYS A 174 -15.83 -14.26 25.33
N THR A 175 -17.12 -14.50 25.20
CA THR A 175 -17.73 -15.83 25.30
C THR A 175 -18.07 -16.38 23.92
N CYS A 176 -18.10 -17.70 23.82
CA CYS A 176 -18.49 -18.42 22.61
C CYS A 176 -19.97 -18.21 22.33
N MET A 177 -20.32 -17.82 21.10
CA MET A 177 -21.70 -17.59 20.70
C MET A 177 -22.58 -18.84 20.82
N VAL A 178 -21.98 -20.04 20.68
CA VAL A 178 -22.64 -21.35 20.78
C VAL A 178 -22.69 -21.83 22.24
N SER A 179 -21.54 -22.02 22.89
CA SER A 179 -21.48 -22.66 24.22
C SER A 179 -21.57 -21.71 25.41
N LYS A 180 -21.51 -20.38 25.18
CA LYS A 180 -21.47 -19.33 26.21
C LYS A 180 -20.26 -19.38 27.16
N LEU A 181 -19.34 -20.31 26.97
CA LEU A 181 -18.08 -20.40 27.71
C LEU A 181 -17.07 -19.36 27.24
N VAL A 182 -16.14 -18.96 28.12
CA VAL A 182 -15.05 -18.03 27.79
C VAL A 182 -14.16 -18.62 26.69
N LEU A 183 -13.77 -17.78 25.74
CA LEU A 183 -12.89 -18.15 24.62
C LEU A 183 -11.42 -17.98 25.01
N ASN A 184 -10.59 -18.93 24.58
CA ASN A 184 -9.14 -18.83 24.69
C ASN A 184 -8.54 -18.66 23.28
N PHE A 185 -8.14 -17.43 22.93
CA PHE A 185 -7.61 -17.11 21.60
C PHE A 185 -6.21 -17.67 21.34
N GLN A 186 -5.55 -18.25 22.36
CA GLN A 186 -4.23 -18.86 22.21
C GLN A 186 -4.31 -20.34 21.83
N ILE A 187 -5.41 -21.02 22.16
CA ILE A 187 -5.57 -22.46 22.00
C ILE A 187 -6.61 -22.78 20.92
N ASP A 188 -7.72 -22.02 20.89
CA ASP A 188 -8.85 -22.31 20.02
C ASP A 188 -8.76 -21.54 18.70
N GLU A 189 -9.19 -22.16 17.60
CA GLU A 189 -9.44 -21.43 16.35
C GLU A 189 -10.76 -20.64 16.48
N ILE A 190 -10.64 -19.33 16.65
CA ILE A 190 -11.78 -18.42 16.87
C ILE A 190 -12.22 -17.81 15.54
N VAL A 191 -13.52 -17.81 15.31
CA VAL A 191 -14.17 -17.11 14.20
C VAL A 191 -15.10 -16.02 14.69
N ILE A 192 -15.35 -15.01 13.86
CA ILE A 192 -16.25 -13.89 14.16
C ILE A 192 -17.39 -13.82 13.14
N CYS A 193 -18.60 -13.54 13.61
CA CYS A 193 -19.70 -13.19 12.71
C CYS A 193 -19.56 -11.74 12.24
N THR A 194 -19.47 -11.50 10.93
CA THR A 194 -19.39 -10.15 10.36
C THR A 194 -20.64 -9.31 10.60
N ASN A 195 -21.80 -9.95 10.79
CA ASN A 195 -23.07 -9.27 11.01
C ASN A 195 -23.26 -8.82 12.47
N CYS A 196 -23.13 -9.74 13.44
CA CYS A 196 -23.40 -9.45 14.86
C CYS A 196 -22.14 -9.28 15.72
N ARG A 197 -20.94 -9.40 15.11
CA ARG A 197 -19.63 -9.23 15.76
C ARG A 197 -19.41 -10.08 17.02
N ASN A 198 -20.15 -11.19 17.14
CA ASN A 198 -19.95 -12.19 18.18
C ASN A 198 -18.92 -13.23 17.74
N TYR A 199 -18.22 -13.80 18.72
CA TYR A 199 -17.11 -14.73 18.52
C TYR A 199 -17.56 -16.17 18.83
N GLY A 200 -16.93 -17.15 18.18
CA GLY A 200 -17.21 -18.56 18.46
C GLY A 200 -16.01 -19.44 18.14
N LYS A 201 -15.93 -20.61 18.77
CA LYS A 201 -14.97 -21.64 18.35
C LYS A 201 -15.42 -22.19 17.00
N LYS A 202 -14.51 -22.27 16.02
CA LYS A 202 -14.82 -22.71 14.66
C LYS A 202 -15.50 -24.06 14.61
N GLU A 203 -14.96 -25.06 15.32
CA GLU A 203 -15.52 -26.41 15.38
C GLU A 203 -16.95 -26.45 15.96
N LEU A 204 -17.20 -25.71 17.04
CA LEU A 204 -18.55 -25.64 17.64
C LEU A 204 -19.54 -24.94 16.72
N LEU A 205 -19.12 -23.87 16.06
CA LEU A 205 -19.96 -23.15 15.12
C LEU A 205 -20.24 -23.99 13.86
N LYS A 206 -19.24 -24.72 13.34
CA LYS A 206 -19.41 -25.64 12.22
C LYS A 206 -20.48 -26.69 12.51
N ASN A 207 -20.40 -27.33 13.69
CA ASN A 207 -21.40 -28.30 14.12
C ASN A 207 -22.80 -27.69 14.28
N TRP A 208 -22.90 -26.45 14.75
CA TRP A 208 -24.16 -25.73 14.84
C TRP A 208 -24.76 -25.41 13.46
N LEU A 209 -23.94 -24.93 12.52
CA LEU A 209 -24.35 -24.54 11.18
C LEU A 209 -24.75 -25.74 10.32
N ILE A 210 -24.14 -26.91 10.51
CA ILE A 210 -24.58 -28.16 9.87
C ILE A 210 -26.05 -28.47 10.20
N LYS A 211 -26.48 -28.19 11.44
CA LYS A 211 -27.85 -28.48 11.91
C LYS A 211 -28.85 -27.38 11.55
N THR A 212 -28.45 -26.12 11.69
CA THR A 212 -29.39 -24.98 11.68
C THR A 212 -29.24 -24.07 10.47
N LYS A 213 -28.09 -24.12 9.78
CA LYS A 213 -27.66 -23.20 8.71
C LYS A 213 -27.76 -21.71 9.07
N LYS A 214 -27.82 -21.37 10.36
CA LYS A 214 -28.07 -20.01 10.86
C LYS A 214 -27.13 -19.65 12.00
N CYS A 215 -26.72 -18.39 12.06
CA CYS A 215 -25.93 -17.87 13.19
C CYS A 215 -26.74 -17.98 14.51
N PRO A 216 -26.16 -18.49 15.61
CA PRO A 216 -26.84 -18.63 16.90
C PRO A 216 -27.33 -17.32 17.55
N ILE A 217 -26.82 -16.16 17.10
CA ILE A 217 -27.11 -14.86 17.71
C ILE A 217 -28.02 -14.01 16.82
N CYS A 218 -27.65 -13.80 15.55
CA CYS A 218 -28.45 -12.95 14.65
C CYS A 218 -29.42 -13.71 13.75
N ASN A 219 -29.45 -15.05 13.83
CA ASN A 219 -30.32 -15.93 13.03
C ASN A 219 -30.20 -15.79 11.51
N LYS A 220 -29.23 -15.03 11.01
CA LYS A 220 -28.95 -14.90 9.58
C LYS A 220 -28.41 -16.22 9.04
N GLN A 221 -28.88 -16.59 7.86
CA GLN A 221 -28.42 -17.77 7.15
C GLN A 221 -26.99 -17.54 6.68
N SER A 222 -26.09 -18.45 7.06
CA SER A 222 -24.66 -18.35 6.76
C SER A 222 -24.02 -19.75 6.73
N ASN A 223 -22.96 -19.89 5.95
CA ASN A 223 -22.06 -21.05 5.99
C ASN A 223 -20.81 -20.74 6.85
N ILE A 224 -20.09 -21.78 7.31
CA ILE A 224 -18.87 -21.62 8.12
C ILE A 224 -17.79 -20.79 7.39
N ASP A 225 -17.73 -20.89 6.06
CA ASP A 225 -16.76 -20.18 5.23
C ASP A 225 -17.00 -18.66 5.20
N GLU A 226 -18.19 -18.19 5.60
CA GLU A 226 -18.52 -16.78 5.73
C GLU A 226 -18.04 -16.17 7.06
N PHE A 227 -17.57 -17.00 8.01
CA PHE A 227 -17.09 -16.54 9.31
C PHE A 227 -15.56 -16.45 9.31
N PRO A 228 -14.99 -15.25 9.20
CA PRO A 228 -13.56 -15.11 9.15
C PRO A 228 -12.87 -15.55 10.45
N VAL A 229 -11.69 -16.14 10.31
CA VAL A 229 -10.83 -16.57 11.42
C VAL A 229 -10.15 -15.35 12.03
N VAL A 230 -10.22 -15.22 13.34
CA VAL A 230 -9.64 -14.09 14.07
C VAL A 230 -8.15 -14.33 14.30
N ILE A 231 -7.32 -13.41 13.81
CA ILE A 231 -5.86 -13.43 14.00
C ILE A 231 -5.45 -12.22 14.84
N ILE A 232 -4.74 -12.47 15.94
CA ILE A 232 -4.22 -11.39 16.81
C ILE A 232 -2.82 -11.01 16.35
N ARG A 233 -2.64 -9.78 15.86
CA ARG A 233 -1.33 -9.27 15.46
C ARG A 233 -0.68 -8.57 16.66
N LYS A 234 0.24 -9.25 17.35
CA LYS A 234 1.10 -8.63 18.36
C LYS A 234 2.07 -7.67 17.66
N ASN A 235 1.97 -6.37 17.91
CA ASN A 235 3.02 -5.43 17.54
C ASN A 235 4.29 -5.82 18.34
N ARG A 236 5.37 -6.14 17.62
CA ARG A 236 6.72 -6.19 18.18
C ARG A 236 7.29 -4.78 18.21
#